data_AF-A0A7C2SUG2-F1
#
_entry.id   AF-A0A7C2SUG2-F1
#
_cell.length_a   1.000
_cell.length_b   1.000
_cell.length_c   1.000
_cell.angle_alpha   90.00
_cell.angle_beta   90.00
_cell.angle_gamma   90.00
#
_symmetry.space_group_name_H-M   'P 1'
#
loop_
_entity.id
_entity.type
_entity.pdbx_description
1 polymer ?
#
loop_
_entity_poly.entity_id
_entity_poly.type
_entity_poly.pdbx_seq_one_letter_code
_entity_poly.pdbx_strand_id
1 'polypeptide(L)'
;MHLSKKQQLFSGFIANWGREFREALFVVKYIVSHPKLHARLDHFKPINESNYELFQMEWIWLISRFDHPLDTEFFQPCFVPVETNKYDLFLDISDGHFTLFEVCFDIIKPSGWLKQVKCNDVRDLMISETLNDLQIDAVLQAGEKAFIAERARISAWRRQIGYAGKIDFRKFEPEDFFDGEEAGYALQKNDLLTVTHVNARIFSLLPATIGFRLVEFSHDAIFTHDIFAKAKNLNGLIYLLEERSVLRVHACKIEFTTGLNGFACWENETFTLHCNDLQLMDRLREKITKYREVYIENLLN
;
A
#
# COMPACT_ATOMS: atom_id res chain seq x y z
N MET A 1 27.75 20.18 -10.44
CA MET A 1 27.52 20.82 -9.12
C MET A 1 26.98 19.87 -8.04
N HIS A 2 26.52 18.65 -8.35
CA HIS A 2 25.95 17.72 -7.34
C HIS A 2 26.95 16.75 -6.69
N LEU A 3 28.16 16.59 -7.25
CA LEU A 3 29.15 15.62 -6.76
C LEU A 3 29.59 15.92 -5.32
N SER A 4 29.75 17.21 -4.97
CA SER A 4 30.15 17.62 -3.63
C SER A 4 29.11 17.28 -2.57
N LYS A 5 27.81 17.44 -2.87
CA LYS A 5 26.72 17.12 -1.96
C LYS A 5 26.57 15.61 -1.76
N LYS A 6 26.68 14.80 -2.84
CA LYS A 6 26.70 13.33 -2.73
C LYS A 6 27.86 12.84 -1.85
N GLN A 7 29.07 13.38 -2.07
CA GLN A 7 30.25 13.04 -1.28
C GLN A 7 30.12 13.44 0.19
N GLN A 8 29.49 14.58 0.49
CA GLN A 8 29.21 15.00 1.87
C GLN A 8 28.25 14.04 2.57
N LEU A 9 27.14 13.68 1.93
CA LEU A 9 26.18 12.71 2.48
C LEU A 9 26.85 11.34 2.72
N PHE A 10 27.64 10.88 1.75
CA PHE A 10 28.37 9.62 1.88
C PHE A 10 29.43 9.67 2.98
N SER A 11 30.13 10.79 3.14
CA SER A 11 31.08 10.98 4.25
C SER A 11 30.40 10.89 5.61
N GLY A 12 29.20 11.46 5.74
CA GLY A 12 28.37 11.33 6.94
C GLY A 12 27.95 9.87 7.20
N PHE A 13 27.57 9.14 6.15
CA PHE A 13 27.30 7.71 6.26
C PHE A 13 28.53 6.92 6.74
N ILE A 14 29.70 7.14 6.15
CA ILE A 14 30.94 6.44 6.53
C ILE A 14 31.35 6.77 7.98
N ALA A 15 31.13 7.99 8.44
CA ALA A 15 31.41 8.36 9.82
C ALA A 15 30.54 7.58 10.83
N ASN A 16 29.29 7.28 10.46
CA ASN A 16 28.34 6.58 11.33
C ASN A 16 28.39 5.05 11.22
N TRP A 17 28.56 4.53 10.00
CA TRP A 17 28.41 3.09 9.68
C TRP A 17 29.57 2.51 8.86
N GLY A 18 30.69 3.22 8.74
CA GLY A 18 31.78 2.81 7.85
C GLY A 18 32.40 1.46 8.20
N ARG A 19 32.32 1.04 9.47
CA ARG A 19 32.79 -0.28 9.90
C ARG A 19 31.83 -1.37 9.43
N GLU A 20 30.55 -1.23 9.77
CA GLU A 20 29.49 -2.18 9.45
C GLU A 20 29.33 -2.27 7.92
N PHE A 21 29.47 -1.17 7.20
CA PHE A 21 29.45 -1.17 5.75
C PHE A 21 30.56 -2.05 5.15
N ARG A 22 31.79 -1.98 5.68
CA ARG A 22 32.89 -2.87 5.24
C ARG A 22 32.59 -4.33 5.56
N GLU A 23 32.03 -4.61 6.73
CA GLU A 23 31.59 -5.95 7.13
C GLU A 23 30.50 -6.48 6.19
N ALA A 24 29.54 -5.64 5.79
CA ALA A 24 28.50 -5.98 4.83
C ALA A 24 29.07 -6.39 3.47
N LEU A 25 30.16 -5.76 3.00
CA LEU A 25 30.82 -6.18 1.76
C LEU A 25 31.31 -7.64 1.84
N PHE A 26 31.85 -8.07 2.98
CA PHE A 26 32.25 -9.46 3.18
C PHE A 26 31.05 -10.39 3.20
N VAL A 27 29.94 -9.97 3.82
CA VAL A 27 28.68 -10.72 3.82
C VAL A 27 28.18 -10.93 2.39
N VAL A 28 28.15 -9.89 1.55
CA VAL A 28 27.70 -10.05 0.16
C VAL A 28 28.64 -10.95 -0.63
N LYS A 29 29.96 -10.78 -0.48
CA LYS A 29 30.95 -11.70 -1.10
C LYS A 29 30.71 -13.15 -0.68
N TYR A 30 30.41 -13.38 0.60
CA TYR A 30 30.07 -14.70 1.10
C TYR A 30 28.85 -15.27 0.37
N ILE A 31 27.74 -14.52 0.30
CA ILE A 31 26.52 -14.93 -0.40
C ILE A 31 26.82 -15.30 -1.86
N VAL A 32 27.61 -14.49 -2.56
CA VAL A 32 27.98 -14.72 -3.97
C VAL A 32 28.86 -15.96 -4.14
N SER A 33 29.78 -16.20 -3.20
CA SER A 33 30.68 -17.36 -3.23
C SER A 33 30.00 -18.70 -2.90
N HIS A 34 28.73 -18.68 -2.47
CA HIS A 34 27.93 -19.86 -2.13
C HIS A 34 26.77 -20.06 -3.11
N PRO A 35 26.96 -20.79 -4.23
CA PRO A 35 25.95 -20.93 -5.29
C PRO A 35 24.59 -21.45 -4.81
N LYS A 36 24.57 -22.29 -3.77
CA LYS A 36 23.33 -22.83 -3.18
C LYS A 36 22.48 -21.78 -2.48
N LEU A 37 23.12 -20.82 -1.81
CA LEU A 37 22.44 -19.69 -1.19
C LEU A 37 22.02 -18.68 -2.26
N HIS A 38 22.93 -18.38 -3.20
CA HIS A 38 22.67 -17.52 -4.36
C HIS A 38 21.43 -17.97 -5.15
N ALA A 39 21.29 -19.26 -5.43
CA ALA A 39 20.17 -19.82 -6.19
C ALA A 39 18.79 -19.72 -5.49
N ARG A 40 18.75 -19.45 -4.19
CA ARG A 40 17.51 -19.33 -3.39
C ARG A 40 17.10 -17.88 -3.15
N LEU A 41 17.96 -16.93 -3.50
CA LEU A 41 17.63 -15.51 -3.49
C LEU A 41 17.09 -15.17 -4.88
N ASP A 42 15.77 -15.08 -4.99
CA ASP A 42 15.09 -14.83 -6.26
C ASP A 42 15.67 -13.61 -6.98
N HIS A 43 16.04 -13.79 -8.24
CA HIS A 43 16.56 -12.73 -9.12
C HIS A 43 17.81 -11.98 -8.62
N PHE A 44 18.53 -12.51 -7.62
CA PHE A 44 19.68 -11.84 -7.03
C PHE A 44 20.86 -11.69 -8.01
N LYS A 45 21.19 -10.43 -8.33
CA LYS A 45 22.30 -10.05 -9.21
C LYS A 45 23.30 -9.18 -8.46
N PRO A 46 24.35 -9.77 -7.88
CA PRO A 46 25.22 -9.07 -6.94
C PRO A 46 25.93 -7.87 -7.56
N ILE A 47 26.16 -6.84 -6.75
CA ILE A 47 26.99 -5.70 -7.12
C ILE A 47 28.45 -6.15 -7.26
N ASN A 48 29.11 -5.66 -8.32
CA ASN A 48 30.54 -5.88 -8.49
C ASN A 48 31.27 -5.21 -7.32
N GLU A 49 32.26 -5.90 -6.74
CA GLU A 49 33.07 -5.41 -5.62
C GLU A 49 33.57 -3.97 -5.82
N SER A 50 34.00 -3.61 -7.03
CA SER A 50 34.51 -2.27 -7.35
C SER A 50 33.44 -1.17 -7.28
N ASN A 51 32.15 -1.53 -7.24
CA ASN A 51 31.03 -0.62 -7.42
C ASN A 51 30.18 -0.44 -6.15
N TYR A 52 30.42 -1.18 -5.05
CA TYR A 52 29.56 -1.08 -3.86
C TYR A 52 29.51 0.32 -3.26
N GLU A 53 30.64 1.02 -3.15
CA GLU A 53 30.67 2.40 -2.65
C GLU A 53 29.85 3.34 -3.54
N LEU A 54 29.93 3.15 -4.86
CA LEU A 54 29.15 3.92 -5.82
C LEU A 54 27.65 3.67 -5.62
N PHE A 55 27.23 2.41 -5.51
CA PHE A 55 25.82 2.06 -5.29
C PHE A 55 25.31 2.56 -3.94
N GLN A 56 26.11 2.46 -2.88
CA GLN A 56 25.74 2.99 -1.57
C GLN A 56 25.62 4.52 -1.60
N MET A 57 26.55 5.21 -2.28
CA MET A 57 26.49 6.66 -2.45
C MET A 57 25.27 7.08 -3.29
N GLU A 58 24.93 6.34 -4.35
CA GLU A 58 23.72 6.59 -5.15
C GLU A 58 22.44 6.32 -4.36
N TRP A 59 22.41 5.27 -3.54
CA TRP A 59 21.30 4.99 -2.63
C TRP A 59 21.07 6.14 -1.65
N ILE A 60 22.11 6.56 -0.93
CA ILE A 60 22.03 7.66 0.04
C ILE A 60 21.59 8.96 -0.66
N TRP A 61 22.09 9.21 -1.87
CA TRP A 61 21.67 10.35 -2.66
C TRP A 61 20.19 10.26 -3.04
N LEU A 62 19.72 9.09 -3.50
CA LEU A 62 18.34 8.86 -3.89
C LEU A 62 17.39 9.13 -2.72
N ILE A 63 17.62 8.50 -1.56
CA ILE A 63 16.72 8.64 -0.41
C ILE A 63 16.74 10.07 0.17
N SER A 64 17.85 10.81 0.02
CA SER A 64 17.93 12.22 0.44
C SER A 64 17.01 13.15 -0.37
N ARG A 65 16.44 12.65 -1.46
CA ARG A 65 15.51 13.37 -2.33
C ARG A 65 14.05 12.96 -2.14
N PHE A 66 13.78 11.97 -1.30
CA PHE A 66 12.42 11.63 -0.94
C PHE A 66 11.81 12.77 -0.12
N ASP A 67 10.60 13.15 -0.50
CA ASP A 67 9.81 14.21 0.14
C ASP A 67 8.52 13.66 0.75
N HIS A 68 8.08 12.46 0.33
CA HIS A 68 6.91 11.81 0.88
C HIS A 68 7.20 11.18 2.26
N PRO A 69 6.37 11.43 3.30
CA PRO A 69 6.60 10.90 4.65
C PRO A 69 6.75 9.38 4.75
N LEU A 70 5.96 8.62 3.98
CA LEU A 70 6.07 7.16 3.96
C LEU A 70 7.47 6.69 3.52
N ASP A 71 8.10 7.41 2.60
CA ASP A 71 9.40 7.06 2.06
C ASP A 71 10.50 7.50 3.02
N THR A 72 10.41 8.71 3.57
CA THR A 72 11.42 9.28 4.48
C THR A 72 11.44 8.61 5.85
N GLU A 73 10.31 8.08 6.33
CA GLU A 73 10.25 7.30 7.57
C GLU A 73 10.79 5.88 7.40
N PHE A 74 10.55 5.26 6.24
CA PHE A 74 10.92 3.86 6.01
C PHE A 74 12.35 3.69 5.52
N PHE A 75 12.75 4.41 4.48
CA PHE A 75 14.04 4.21 3.83
C PHE A 75 15.17 4.88 4.60
N GLN A 76 16.19 4.09 4.95
CA GLN A 76 17.28 4.55 5.80
C GLN A 76 18.63 4.49 5.08
N PRO A 77 19.57 5.41 5.41
CA PRO A 77 20.94 5.37 4.89
C PRO A 77 21.68 4.07 5.22
N CYS A 78 21.31 3.39 6.31
CA CYS A 78 21.89 2.12 6.73
C CYS A 78 21.37 0.90 5.94
N PHE A 79 20.52 1.08 4.93
CA PHE A 79 20.14 -0.01 4.04
C PHE A 79 21.17 -0.10 2.93
N VAL A 80 21.94 -1.18 2.91
CA VAL A 80 22.99 -1.42 1.91
C VAL A 80 22.40 -2.23 0.77
N PRO A 81 22.30 -1.69 -0.45
CA PRO A 81 21.79 -2.44 -1.59
C PRO A 81 22.78 -3.56 -1.91
N VAL A 82 22.26 -4.74 -2.22
CA VAL A 82 23.10 -5.91 -2.55
C VAL A 82 22.99 -6.33 -4.01
N GLU A 83 22.06 -5.74 -4.77
CA GLU A 83 21.79 -6.07 -6.16
C GLU A 83 22.00 -4.88 -7.12
N THR A 84 22.27 -5.18 -8.40
CA THR A 84 22.72 -4.19 -9.41
C THR A 84 21.61 -3.51 -10.21
N ASN A 85 20.42 -4.09 -10.28
CA ASN A 85 19.38 -3.66 -11.23
C ASN A 85 18.13 -3.08 -10.56
N LYS A 86 17.99 -3.29 -9.25
CA LYS A 86 16.83 -2.87 -8.48
C LYS A 86 17.28 -2.46 -7.09
N TYR A 87 16.44 -1.69 -6.42
CA TYR A 87 16.60 -1.31 -5.02
C TYR A 87 15.54 -2.04 -4.22
N ASP A 88 15.47 -3.36 -4.38
CA ASP A 88 14.46 -4.20 -3.75
C ASP A 88 15.10 -5.03 -2.62
N LEU A 89 16.33 -5.52 -2.78
CA LEU A 89 17.04 -6.33 -1.78
C LEU A 89 18.17 -5.57 -1.06
N PHE A 90 18.17 -5.60 0.27
CA PHE A 90 19.11 -4.86 1.12
C PHE A 90 19.63 -5.69 2.30
N LEU A 91 20.80 -5.28 2.80
CA LEU A 91 21.27 -5.57 4.15
C LEU A 91 21.01 -4.36 5.06
N ASP A 92 20.32 -4.58 6.18
CA ASP A 92 20.26 -3.58 7.25
C ASP A 92 21.52 -3.68 8.11
N ILE A 93 22.33 -2.61 8.12
CA ILE A 93 23.57 -2.58 8.90
C ILE A 93 23.44 -1.79 10.21
N SER A 94 22.23 -1.36 10.59
CA SER A 94 22.03 -0.46 11.73
C SER A 94 22.33 -1.07 13.10
N ASP A 95 22.18 -2.38 13.25
CA ASP A 95 22.32 -3.11 14.52
C ASP A 95 23.44 -4.16 14.51
N GLY A 96 24.17 -4.28 13.41
CA GLY A 96 25.24 -5.26 13.23
C GLY A 96 24.77 -6.72 13.10
N HIS A 97 23.47 -6.98 12.96
CA HIS A 97 22.93 -8.29 12.60
C HIS A 97 22.98 -8.54 11.09
N PHE A 98 23.11 -7.51 10.27
CA PHE A 98 23.12 -7.63 8.80
C PHE A 98 21.85 -8.31 8.29
N THR A 99 20.69 -7.86 8.76
CA THR A 99 19.40 -8.43 8.34
C THR A 99 19.24 -8.31 6.82
N LEU A 100 19.06 -9.45 6.14
CA LEU A 100 18.76 -9.49 4.71
C LEU A 100 17.25 -9.40 4.52
N PHE A 101 16.78 -8.41 3.76
CA PHE A 101 15.35 -8.21 3.53
C PHE A 101 15.08 -7.63 2.15
N GLU A 102 13.88 -7.93 1.64
CA GLU A 102 13.32 -7.26 0.48
C GLU A 102 12.38 -6.13 0.91
N VAL A 103 12.31 -5.06 0.14
CA VAL A 103 11.33 -3.99 0.31
C VAL A 103 10.09 -4.34 -0.50
N CYS A 104 8.93 -4.29 0.13
CA CYS A 104 7.65 -4.42 -0.55
C CYS A 104 6.70 -3.29 -0.15
N PHE A 105 5.91 -2.79 -1.10
CA PHE A 105 4.87 -1.80 -0.84
C PHE A 105 3.53 -2.51 -0.63
N ASP A 106 2.88 -2.26 0.51
CA ASP A 106 1.52 -2.71 0.75
C ASP A 106 0.54 -1.57 0.46
N ILE A 107 -0.29 -1.79 -0.56
CA ILE A 107 -1.28 -0.81 -1.04
C ILE A 107 -2.48 -0.67 -0.10
N ILE A 108 -2.73 -1.64 0.79
CA ILE A 108 -3.89 -1.62 1.69
C ILE A 108 -3.74 -0.47 2.70
N LYS A 109 -4.76 0.37 2.82
CA LYS A 109 -4.71 1.57 3.67
C LYS A 109 -4.64 1.25 5.18
N PRO A 110 -3.91 2.05 5.97
CA PRO A 110 -2.85 2.98 5.55
C PRO A 110 -1.73 2.24 4.83
N SER A 111 -1.46 2.65 3.59
CA SER A 111 -0.46 2.05 2.72
C SER A 111 0.92 2.33 3.24
N GLY A 112 1.88 1.46 2.97
CA GLY A 112 3.24 1.69 3.43
C GLY A 112 4.20 0.58 3.01
N TRP A 113 5.47 0.92 3.13
CA TRP A 113 6.57 -0.01 2.91
C TRP A 113 6.69 -1.01 4.06
N LEU A 114 7.09 -2.23 3.72
CA LEU A 114 7.37 -3.31 4.66
C LEU A 114 8.71 -3.95 4.31
N LYS A 115 9.41 -4.44 5.34
CA LYS A 115 10.59 -5.30 5.17
C LYS A 115 10.13 -6.75 5.12
N GLN A 116 10.24 -7.39 3.97
CA GLN A 116 10.17 -8.84 3.84
C GLN A 116 11.51 -9.45 4.24
N VAL A 117 11.67 -9.69 5.54
CA VAL A 117 12.90 -10.27 6.09
C VAL A 117 13.10 -11.68 5.54
N LYS A 118 14.24 -11.90 4.88
CA LYS A 118 14.70 -13.21 4.39
C LYS A 118 15.56 -13.91 5.43
N CYS A 119 16.39 -13.15 6.14
CA CYS A 119 17.28 -13.65 7.17
C CYS A 119 17.51 -12.55 8.23
N ASN A 120 17.21 -12.83 9.50
CA ASN A 120 17.39 -11.87 10.58
C ASN A 120 18.86 -11.53 10.83
N ASP A 121 19.73 -12.54 10.74
CA ASP A 121 21.17 -12.39 10.89
C ASP A 121 21.90 -13.24 9.84
N VAL A 122 22.53 -12.61 8.86
CA VAL A 122 23.18 -13.37 7.77
C VAL A 122 24.35 -14.21 8.28
N ARG A 123 24.87 -13.95 9.49
CA ARG A 123 25.87 -14.84 10.10
C ARG A 123 25.29 -16.23 10.35
N ASP A 124 23.99 -16.39 10.55
CA ASP A 124 23.34 -17.71 10.65
C ASP A 124 23.52 -18.55 9.36
N LEU A 125 23.69 -17.87 8.23
CA LEU A 125 24.02 -18.48 6.94
C LEU A 125 25.53 -18.67 6.74
N MET A 126 26.38 -18.30 7.71
CA MET A 126 27.84 -18.40 7.65
C MET A 126 28.41 -19.40 8.68
N ILE A 127 27.60 -19.96 9.57
CA ILE A 127 28.05 -20.74 10.75
C ILE A 127 28.73 -22.09 10.41
N SER A 128 28.66 -22.62 9.18
CA SER A 128 29.42 -23.84 8.85
C SER A 128 29.93 -23.93 7.42
N GLU A 129 31.13 -24.51 7.27
CA GLU A 129 31.77 -24.87 6.00
C GLU A 129 30.94 -25.87 5.15
N THR A 130 29.85 -26.41 5.72
CA THR A 130 29.06 -27.51 5.16
C THR A 130 27.55 -27.27 5.32
N LEU A 131 27.08 -26.01 5.26
CA LEU A 131 25.64 -25.74 5.26
C LEU A 131 24.98 -26.56 4.16
N ASN A 132 24.21 -27.56 4.57
CA ASN A 132 23.46 -28.36 3.63
C ASN A 132 22.20 -27.60 3.23
N ASP A 133 21.58 -28.03 2.14
CA ASP A 133 20.39 -27.39 1.58
C ASP A 133 19.28 -27.19 2.63
N LEU A 134 19.09 -28.17 3.53
CA LEU A 134 18.07 -28.12 4.58
C LEU A 134 18.30 -27.00 5.59
N GLN A 135 19.55 -26.69 5.93
CA GLN A 135 19.87 -25.64 6.91
C GLN A 135 19.65 -24.25 6.32
N ILE A 136 20.04 -24.04 5.06
CA ILE A 136 19.77 -22.79 4.33
C ILE A 136 18.25 -22.57 4.22
N ASP A 137 17.54 -23.62 3.81
CA ASP A 137 16.08 -23.58 3.67
C ASP A 137 15.39 -23.28 5.01
N ALA A 138 15.87 -23.86 6.12
CA ALA A 138 15.31 -23.59 7.45
C ALA A 138 15.46 -22.11 7.87
N VAL A 139 16.60 -21.48 7.60
CA VAL A 139 16.83 -20.07 7.94
C VAL A 139 15.92 -19.17 7.09
N LEU A 140 15.86 -19.39 5.78
CA LEU A 140 15.02 -18.58 4.87
C LEU A 140 13.53 -18.76 5.18
N GLN A 141 13.07 -19.98 5.46
CA GLN A 141 11.68 -20.26 5.87
C GLN A 141 11.33 -19.60 7.21
N ALA A 142 12.28 -19.49 8.14
CA ALA A 142 12.04 -18.78 9.39
C ALA A 142 11.79 -17.28 9.14
N GLY A 143 12.57 -16.66 8.25
CA GLY A 143 12.35 -15.28 7.80
C GLY A 143 10.98 -15.10 7.14
N GLU A 144 10.62 -15.99 6.22
CA GLU A 144 9.32 -15.95 5.55
C GLU A 144 8.15 -16.06 6.54
N LYS A 145 8.22 -16.99 7.50
CA LYS A 145 7.19 -17.14 8.54
C LYS A 145 7.07 -15.89 9.41
N ALA A 146 8.19 -15.27 9.79
CA ALA A 146 8.20 -14.03 10.56
C ALA A 146 7.54 -12.88 9.78
N PHE A 147 7.85 -12.75 8.49
CA PHE A 147 7.22 -11.75 7.62
C PHE A 147 5.71 -11.98 7.47
N ILE A 148 5.27 -13.21 7.25
CA ILE A 148 3.83 -13.55 7.16
C ILE A 148 3.12 -13.17 8.47
N ALA A 149 3.71 -13.48 9.62
CA ALA A 149 3.16 -13.12 10.93
C ALA A 149 3.06 -11.60 11.12
N GLU A 150 4.11 -10.86 10.76
CA GLU A 150 4.11 -9.40 10.85
C GLU A 150 3.08 -8.76 9.92
N ARG A 151 3.01 -9.23 8.67
CA ARG A 151 2.00 -8.77 7.71
C ARG A 151 0.58 -9.05 8.19
N ALA A 152 0.35 -10.21 8.82
CA ALA A 152 -0.94 -10.54 9.42
C ALA A 152 -1.29 -9.61 10.58
N ARG A 153 -0.32 -9.29 11.45
CA ARG A 153 -0.47 -8.34 12.57
C ARG A 153 -0.83 -6.95 12.06
N ILE A 154 -0.10 -6.44 11.06
CA ILE A 154 -0.38 -5.14 10.42
C ILE A 154 -1.76 -5.17 9.78
N SER A 155 -2.10 -6.21 9.02
CA SER A 155 -3.42 -6.33 8.39
C SER A 155 -4.56 -6.32 9.40
N ALA A 156 -4.41 -7.01 10.54
CA ALA A 156 -5.39 -7.02 11.62
C ALA A 156 -5.58 -5.62 12.24
N TRP A 157 -4.47 -4.93 12.51
CA TRP A 157 -4.50 -3.55 13.01
C TRP A 157 -5.18 -2.61 12.00
N ARG A 158 -4.81 -2.68 10.71
CA ARG A 158 -5.42 -1.88 9.64
C ARG A 158 -6.93 -2.09 9.56
N ARG A 159 -7.40 -3.34 9.63
CA ARG A 159 -8.84 -3.65 9.68
C ARG A 159 -9.50 -3.01 10.89
N GLN A 160 -8.89 -3.12 12.07
CA GLN A 160 -9.43 -2.54 13.29
C GLN A 160 -9.63 -1.03 13.17
N ILE A 161 -8.63 -0.29 12.68
CA ILE A 161 -8.74 1.17 12.54
C ILE A 161 -9.60 1.58 11.33
N GLY A 162 -9.56 0.82 10.25
CA GLY A 162 -10.29 1.08 9.00
C GLY A 162 -11.79 0.93 9.19
N TYR A 163 -12.25 -0.21 9.72
CA TYR A 163 -13.67 -0.41 10.04
C TYR A 163 -14.16 0.51 11.17
N ALA A 164 -13.27 0.98 12.05
CA ALA A 164 -13.61 2.03 13.02
C ALA A 164 -13.74 3.43 12.38
N GLY A 165 -13.43 3.59 11.09
CA GLY A 165 -13.50 4.87 10.37
C GLY A 165 -12.38 5.85 10.74
N LYS A 166 -11.27 5.36 11.32
CA LYS A 166 -10.14 6.18 11.80
C LYS A 166 -9.05 6.40 10.75
N ILE A 167 -9.21 5.82 9.56
CA ILE A 167 -8.32 6.09 8.43
C ILE A 167 -8.81 7.36 7.75
N ASP A 168 -7.93 8.35 7.65
CA ASP A 168 -8.16 9.52 6.82
C ASP A 168 -7.82 9.15 5.38
N PHE A 169 -8.84 9.14 4.53
CA PHE A 169 -8.64 8.94 3.10
C PHE A 169 -8.33 10.28 2.47
N ARG A 170 -7.40 10.31 1.51
CA ARG A 170 -7.24 11.50 0.67
C ARG A 170 -8.61 11.86 0.08
N LYS A 171 -8.82 13.14 -0.19
CA LYS A 171 -9.99 13.55 -0.93
C LYS A 171 -10.01 12.80 -2.28
N PHE A 172 -11.13 12.15 -2.57
CA PHE A 172 -11.34 11.52 -3.86
C PHE A 172 -11.56 12.62 -4.91
N GLU A 173 -10.83 12.48 -6.00
CA GLU A 173 -10.93 13.28 -7.20
C GLU A 173 -11.93 12.62 -8.18
N PRO A 174 -12.43 13.34 -9.19
CA PRO A 174 -13.43 12.78 -10.11
C PRO A 174 -13.01 11.46 -10.79
N GLU A 175 -11.73 11.32 -11.14
CA GLU A 175 -11.16 10.14 -11.80
C GLU A 175 -11.17 8.89 -10.90
N ASP A 176 -11.34 9.07 -9.59
CA ASP A 176 -11.40 7.94 -8.66
C ASP A 176 -12.70 7.15 -8.80
N PHE A 177 -13.76 7.75 -9.33
CA PHE A 177 -15.08 7.13 -9.43
C PHE A 177 -15.79 7.24 -10.77
N PHE A 178 -15.43 8.16 -11.66
CA PHE A 178 -15.99 8.23 -13.01
C PHE A 178 -15.17 7.44 -14.04
N ASP A 179 -15.85 6.84 -15.02
CA ASP A 179 -15.21 6.13 -16.13
C ASP A 179 -15.89 6.45 -17.48
N GLY A 180 -15.18 7.18 -18.35
CA GLY A 180 -15.61 7.51 -19.71
C GLY A 180 -16.45 8.78 -19.88
N GLU A 181 -16.66 9.23 -21.11
CA GLU A 181 -17.35 10.51 -21.40
C GLU A 181 -18.83 10.54 -20.96
N GLU A 182 -19.46 9.37 -20.89
CA GLU A 182 -20.83 9.17 -20.40
C GLU A 182 -20.92 9.13 -18.85
N ALA A 183 -19.77 9.25 -18.16
CA ALA A 183 -19.68 9.22 -16.70
C ALA A 183 -20.49 10.33 -16.01
N GLY A 184 -21.21 9.96 -14.96
CA GLY A 184 -21.79 10.92 -14.02
C GLY A 184 -23.10 11.58 -14.46
N TYR A 185 -23.84 10.99 -15.40
CA TYR A 185 -25.16 11.50 -15.74
C TYR A 185 -26.13 11.32 -14.57
N ALA A 186 -26.52 12.44 -13.96
CA ALA A 186 -27.43 12.48 -12.82
C ALA A 186 -28.88 12.70 -13.28
N LEU A 187 -29.74 11.70 -13.13
CA LEU A 187 -31.19 11.82 -13.27
C LEU A 187 -31.82 12.00 -11.90
N GLN A 188 -32.56 13.10 -11.70
CA GLN A 188 -33.36 13.29 -10.51
C GLN A 188 -34.85 13.24 -10.84
N LYS A 189 -35.60 12.41 -10.10
CA LYS A 189 -37.06 12.36 -10.13
C LYS A 189 -37.57 12.30 -8.69
N ASN A 190 -38.21 13.36 -8.22
CA ASN A 190 -38.75 13.48 -6.86
C ASN A 190 -37.72 13.15 -5.77
N ASP A 191 -37.75 11.91 -5.27
CA ASP A 191 -36.98 11.31 -4.19
C ASP A 191 -35.88 10.35 -4.67
N LEU A 192 -35.63 10.26 -5.98
CA LEU A 192 -34.66 9.38 -6.61
C LEU A 192 -33.58 10.17 -7.37
N LEU A 193 -32.31 9.81 -7.14
CA LEU A 193 -31.13 10.27 -7.86
C LEU A 193 -30.42 9.04 -8.41
N THR A 194 -30.18 9.01 -9.71
CA THR A 194 -29.45 7.94 -10.39
C THR A 194 -28.24 8.53 -11.09
N VAL A 195 -27.07 7.90 -10.92
CA VAL A 195 -25.80 8.29 -11.54
C VAL A 195 -25.17 7.06 -12.18
N THR A 196 -24.88 7.13 -13.47
CA THR A 196 -24.34 6.01 -14.26
C THR A 196 -22.84 6.17 -14.54
N HIS A 197 -22.20 5.08 -14.98
CA HIS A 197 -20.79 5.04 -15.35
C HIS A 197 -19.88 5.52 -14.21
N VAL A 198 -20.18 5.01 -13.02
CA VAL A 198 -19.47 5.28 -11.79
C VAL A 198 -19.09 3.99 -11.09
N ASN A 199 -17.99 3.97 -10.34
CA ASN A 199 -17.69 2.84 -9.45
C ASN A 199 -18.21 3.06 -8.03
N ALA A 200 -18.10 2.01 -7.19
CA ALA A 200 -18.65 2.03 -5.82
C ALA A 200 -18.04 3.12 -4.90
N ARG A 201 -16.90 3.74 -5.24
CA ARG A 201 -16.36 4.84 -4.42
C ARG A 201 -17.27 6.07 -4.39
N ILE A 202 -18.25 6.17 -5.27
CA ILE A 202 -19.26 7.25 -5.23
C ILE A 202 -20.00 7.34 -3.90
N PHE A 203 -20.09 6.26 -3.10
CA PHE A 203 -20.57 6.34 -1.72
C PHE A 203 -19.83 7.40 -0.89
N SER A 204 -18.55 7.67 -1.17
CA SER A 204 -17.73 8.68 -0.48
C SER A 204 -18.27 10.11 -0.63
N LEU A 205 -19.16 10.35 -1.59
CA LEU A 205 -19.80 11.65 -1.77
C LEU A 205 -20.90 11.91 -0.74
N LEU A 206 -21.44 10.87 -0.10
CA LEU A 206 -22.44 10.99 0.95
C LEU A 206 -21.87 11.74 2.17
N PRO A 207 -22.71 12.40 2.99
CA PRO A 207 -22.26 13.05 4.21
C PRO A 207 -21.65 12.04 5.19
N ALA A 208 -20.48 12.34 5.75
CA ALA A 208 -19.80 11.45 6.71
C ALA A 208 -20.62 11.18 8.00
N THR A 209 -21.55 12.07 8.34
CA THR A 209 -22.44 11.96 9.50
C THR A 209 -23.67 11.08 9.25
N ILE A 210 -23.85 10.54 8.04
CA ILE A 210 -25.02 9.73 7.72
C ILE A 210 -24.97 8.38 8.46
N GLY A 211 -26.03 8.08 9.20
CA GLY A 211 -26.21 6.77 9.80
C GLY A 211 -26.79 5.80 8.78
N PHE A 212 -26.20 4.61 8.66
CA PHE A 212 -26.70 3.56 7.79
C PHE A 212 -26.43 2.16 8.34
N ARG A 213 -27.08 1.17 7.72
CA ARG A 213 -26.74 -0.25 7.80
C ARG A 213 -26.37 -0.76 6.41
N LEU A 214 -25.29 -1.55 6.31
CA LEU A 214 -24.97 -2.27 5.08
C LEU A 214 -25.93 -3.46 4.96
N VAL A 215 -26.68 -3.54 3.87
CA VAL A 215 -27.69 -4.61 3.65
C VAL A 215 -27.31 -5.54 2.50
N GLU A 216 -26.45 -5.08 1.59
CA GLU A 216 -25.96 -5.88 0.48
C GLU A 216 -24.51 -5.54 0.18
N PHE A 217 -23.71 -6.58 -0.07
CA PHE A 217 -22.33 -6.45 -0.52
C PHE A 217 -21.94 -7.71 -1.30
N SER A 218 -21.78 -7.57 -2.61
CA SER A 218 -21.42 -8.65 -3.53
C SER A 218 -20.01 -8.44 -4.08
N HIS A 219 -19.22 -9.51 -4.13
CA HIS A 219 -17.82 -9.50 -4.57
C HIS A 219 -17.42 -10.89 -5.10
N ASP A 220 -16.38 -10.97 -5.92
CA ASP A 220 -15.81 -12.20 -6.53
C ASP A 220 -15.56 -13.40 -5.59
N ALA A 221 -15.52 -13.18 -4.28
CA ALA A 221 -15.16 -14.19 -3.31
C ALA A 221 -16.32 -14.39 -2.31
N ILE A 222 -16.62 -15.65 -1.99
CA ILE A 222 -17.63 -16.00 -1.01
C ILE A 222 -17.16 -15.53 0.37
N PHE A 223 -17.87 -14.59 0.98
CA PHE A 223 -17.49 -14.03 2.28
C PHE A 223 -18.40 -14.44 3.42
N THR A 224 -17.79 -14.46 4.61
CA THR A 224 -18.43 -14.68 5.90
C THR A 224 -19.34 -13.50 6.25
N HIS A 225 -20.48 -13.79 6.88
CA HIS A 225 -21.57 -12.86 7.21
C HIS A 225 -21.17 -11.65 8.11
N ASP A 226 -19.90 -11.54 8.51
CA ASP A 226 -19.39 -10.57 9.48
C ASP A 226 -19.04 -9.19 8.87
N ILE A 227 -19.01 -9.05 7.53
CA ILE A 227 -18.73 -7.75 6.89
C ILE A 227 -19.85 -6.72 7.13
N PHE A 228 -21.11 -7.18 7.20
CA PHE A 228 -22.28 -6.31 7.43
C PHE A 228 -22.25 -5.65 8.80
N ALA A 229 -21.65 -6.30 9.79
CA ALA A 229 -21.51 -5.76 11.15
C ALA A 229 -20.33 -4.79 11.32
N LYS A 230 -19.40 -4.74 10.36
CA LYS A 230 -18.14 -4.00 10.47
C LYS A 230 -18.20 -2.59 9.90
N ALA A 231 -18.83 -2.39 8.75
CA ALA A 231 -18.95 -1.07 8.12
C ALA A 231 -20.09 -0.25 8.77
N LYS A 232 -19.80 0.38 9.91
CA LYS A 232 -20.79 1.14 10.70
C LYS A 232 -20.86 2.64 10.40
N ASN A 233 -19.94 3.14 9.59
CA ASN A 233 -19.87 4.53 9.17
C ASN A 233 -19.27 4.60 7.76
N LEU A 234 -19.33 5.79 7.14
CA LEU A 234 -18.97 5.94 5.74
C LEU A 234 -17.49 5.62 5.49
N ASN A 235 -16.59 6.09 6.35
CA ASN A 235 -15.16 5.77 6.24
C ASN A 235 -14.87 4.27 6.36
N GLY A 236 -15.61 3.56 7.22
CA GLY A 236 -15.53 2.10 7.32
C GLY A 236 -16.04 1.38 6.09
N LEU A 237 -17.06 1.93 5.40
CA LEU A 237 -17.52 1.42 4.11
C LEU A 237 -16.49 1.67 3.01
N ILE A 238 -15.92 2.88 2.93
CA ILE A 238 -14.85 3.17 1.97
C ILE A 238 -13.65 2.26 2.21
N TYR A 239 -13.26 2.03 3.47
CA TYR A 239 -12.22 1.07 3.81
C TYR A 239 -12.54 -0.34 3.30
N LEU A 240 -13.77 -0.81 3.49
CA LEU A 240 -14.21 -2.12 2.96
C LEU A 240 -14.06 -2.19 1.45
N LEU A 241 -14.49 -1.15 0.73
CA LEU A 241 -14.39 -1.06 -0.73
C LEU A 241 -12.93 -1.11 -1.21
N GLU A 242 -12.03 -0.36 -0.55
CA GLU A 242 -10.59 -0.37 -0.86
C GLU A 242 -9.93 -1.71 -0.50
N GLU A 243 -10.21 -2.27 0.68
CA GLU A 243 -9.63 -3.55 1.13
C GLU A 243 -9.97 -4.69 0.15
N ARG A 244 -11.18 -4.63 -0.44
CA ARG A 244 -11.67 -5.65 -1.37
C ARG A 244 -11.32 -5.37 -2.83
N SER A 245 -10.70 -4.24 -3.12
CA SER A 245 -10.56 -3.70 -4.47
C SER A 245 -11.93 -3.40 -5.09
N VAL A 246 -12.17 -2.11 -5.32
CA VAL A 246 -13.41 -1.60 -5.91
C VAL A 246 -13.77 -2.30 -7.22
N LEU A 247 -12.77 -2.71 -8.01
CA LEU A 247 -12.95 -3.41 -9.29
C LEU A 247 -13.54 -4.82 -9.16
N ARG A 248 -13.57 -5.38 -7.95
CA ARG A 248 -14.09 -6.73 -7.67
C ARG A 248 -15.41 -6.72 -6.90
N VAL A 249 -15.94 -5.52 -6.62
CA VAL A 249 -17.24 -5.33 -6.00
C VAL A 249 -18.28 -5.30 -7.12
N HIS A 250 -19.32 -6.12 -7.00
CA HIS A 250 -20.40 -6.24 -8.00
C HIS A 250 -21.65 -5.45 -7.59
N ALA A 251 -21.92 -5.39 -6.29
CA ALA A 251 -23.04 -4.66 -5.74
C ALA A 251 -22.75 -4.22 -4.30
N CYS A 252 -23.30 -3.07 -3.90
CA CYS A 252 -23.24 -2.56 -2.54
C CYS A 252 -24.50 -1.75 -2.25
N LYS A 253 -25.21 -2.06 -1.15
CA LYS A 253 -26.41 -1.32 -0.74
C LYS A 253 -26.39 -1.00 0.75
N ILE A 254 -26.66 0.26 1.06
CA ILE A 254 -26.86 0.74 2.41
C ILE A 254 -28.29 1.26 2.57
N GLU A 255 -28.86 1.04 3.75
CA GLU A 255 -30.13 1.64 4.15
C GLU A 255 -29.89 2.62 5.28
N PHE A 256 -30.50 3.81 5.18
CA PHE A 256 -30.28 4.86 6.16
C PHE A 256 -31.02 4.55 7.47
N THR A 257 -30.36 4.84 8.59
CA THR A 257 -30.89 4.55 9.95
C THR A 257 -31.26 5.81 10.72
N THR A 258 -30.78 6.98 10.29
CA THR A 258 -30.97 8.26 10.98
C THR A 258 -31.95 9.17 10.24
N GLY A 259 -33.26 9.06 10.50
CA GLY A 259 -34.31 10.02 10.09
C GLY A 259 -34.52 10.21 8.56
N LEU A 260 -33.56 9.77 7.76
CA LEU A 260 -33.57 9.72 6.31
C LEU A 260 -34.24 8.39 5.94
N ASN A 261 -35.53 8.41 5.62
CA ASN A 261 -36.17 7.23 5.05
C ASN A 261 -35.60 7.04 3.63
N GLY A 262 -34.90 5.93 3.39
CA GLY A 262 -34.26 5.71 2.09
C GLY A 262 -33.11 4.71 2.08
N PHE A 263 -32.47 4.61 0.92
CA PHE A 263 -31.31 3.76 0.68
C PHE A 263 -30.38 4.40 -0.36
N ALA A 264 -29.14 3.95 -0.37
CA ALA A 264 -28.23 4.16 -1.47
C ALA A 264 -27.67 2.81 -1.92
N CYS A 265 -27.68 2.55 -3.22
CA CYS A 265 -27.13 1.33 -3.80
C CYS A 265 -26.22 1.66 -4.97
N TRP A 266 -25.26 0.78 -5.20
CA TRP A 266 -24.43 0.77 -6.38
C TRP A 266 -24.43 -0.65 -6.94
N GLU A 267 -24.72 -0.80 -8.24
CA GLU A 267 -24.71 -2.06 -8.97
C GLU A 267 -24.51 -1.75 -10.46
N ASN A 268 -23.71 -2.56 -11.17
CA ASN A 268 -23.49 -2.43 -12.62
C ASN A 268 -23.19 -0.98 -13.06
N GLU A 269 -22.16 -0.38 -12.45
CA GLU A 269 -21.71 1.00 -12.70
C GLU A 269 -22.76 2.09 -12.43
N THR A 270 -23.87 1.75 -11.77
CA THR A 270 -24.97 2.66 -11.52
C THR A 270 -25.18 2.84 -10.03
N PHE A 271 -25.02 4.07 -9.57
CA PHE A 271 -25.40 4.50 -8.24
C PHE A 271 -26.83 5.02 -8.22
N THR A 272 -27.62 4.55 -7.27
CA THR A 272 -28.98 5.03 -7.04
C THR A 272 -29.14 5.42 -5.58
N LEU A 273 -29.59 6.64 -5.34
CA LEU A 273 -29.95 7.17 -4.03
C LEU A 273 -31.45 7.44 -4.03
N HIS A 274 -32.16 6.82 -3.09
CA HIS A 274 -33.55 7.13 -2.80
C HIS A 274 -33.63 7.73 -1.40
N CYS A 275 -34.13 8.95 -1.25
CA CYS A 275 -34.25 9.61 0.04
C CYS A 275 -35.32 10.69 0.05
N ASN A 276 -36.04 10.80 1.17
CA ASN A 276 -37.05 11.83 1.37
C ASN A 276 -36.46 13.23 1.67
N ASP A 277 -35.15 13.34 1.91
CA ASP A 277 -34.46 14.62 2.14
C ASP A 277 -34.04 15.26 0.81
N LEU A 278 -34.90 16.11 0.27
CA LEU A 278 -34.66 16.80 -0.99
C LEU A 278 -33.42 17.71 -0.96
N GLN A 279 -33.06 18.27 0.20
CA GLN A 279 -31.87 19.12 0.30
C GLN A 279 -30.58 18.31 0.18
N LEU A 280 -30.55 17.11 0.75
CA LEU A 280 -29.43 16.18 0.56
C LEU A 280 -29.28 15.81 -0.92
N MET A 281 -30.40 15.51 -1.58
CA MET A 281 -30.44 15.14 -2.99
C MET A 281 -29.90 16.25 -3.89
N ASP A 282 -30.38 17.49 -3.70
CA ASP A 282 -29.94 18.64 -4.48
C ASP A 282 -28.44 18.93 -4.28
N ARG A 283 -27.96 18.88 -3.03
CA ARG A 283 -26.52 19.07 -2.73
C ARG A 283 -25.64 18.01 -3.38
N LEU A 284 -26.08 16.74 -3.38
CA LEU A 284 -25.34 15.66 -4.01
C LEU A 284 -25.35 15.79 -5.53
N ARG A 285 -26.48 16.15 -6.14
CA ARG A 285 -26.57 16.42 -7.58
C ARG A 285 -25.59 17.52 -7.97
N GLU A 286 -25.63 18.68 -7.30
CA GLU A 286 -24.72 19.79 -7.58
C GLU A 286 -23.25 19.36 -7.47
N LYS A 287 -22.91 18.61 -6.42
CA LYS A 287 -21.56 18.10 -6.22
C LYS A 287 -21.13 17.15 -7.35
N ILE A 288 -22.01 16.24 -7.76
CA ILE A 288 -21.73 15.25 -8.82
C ILE A 288 -21.59 15.94 -10.17
N THR A 289 -22.47 16.90 -10.49
CA THR A 289 -22.36 17.71 -11.72
C THR A 289 -21.03 18.44 -11.78
N LYS A 290 -20.63 19.10 -10.70
CA LYS A 290 -19.34 19.80 -10.64
C LYS A 290 -18.14 18.86 -10.82
N TYR A 291 -18.17 17.69 -10.16
CA TYR A 291 -17.10 16.71 -10.32
C TYR A 291 -17.04 16.17 -11.75
N ARG A 292 -18.18 15.96 -12.40
CA ARG A 292 -18.24 15.53 -13.80
C ARG A 292 -17.65 16.58 -14.75
N GLU A 293 -17.96 17.86 -14.55
CA GLU A 293 -17.38 18.94 -15.36
C GLU A 293 -15.85 18.91 -15.31
N VAL A 294 -15.28 18.80 -14.10
CA VAL A 294 -13.82 18.66 -13.90
C VAL A 294 -13.28 17.40 -14.57
N TYR A 295 -13.97 16.27 -14.45
CA TYR A 295 -13.56 15.02 -15.09
C TYR A 295 -13.48 15.13 -16.61
N ILE A 296 -14.49 15.75 -17.24
CA ILE A 296 -14.53 15.94 -18.70
C ILE A 296 -13.44 16.91 -19.15
N GLU A 297 -13.22 18.01 -18.41
CA GLU A 297 -12.11 18.93 -18.67
C GLU A 297 -10.77 18.20 -18.63
N ASN A 298 -10.57 17.29 -17.67
CA ASN A 298 -9.36 16.49 -17.54
C ASN A 298 -9.20 15.44 -18.65
N LEU A 299 -10.29 14.92 -19.21
CA LEU A 299 -10.25 13.99 -20.35
C LEU A 299 -9.87 14.66 -21.67
N LEU A 300 -10.20 15.94 -21.83
CA LEU A 300 -9.99 16.70 -23.07
C LEU A 300 -8.61 17.39 -23.15
N ASN A 301 -7.85 17.40 -22.06
CA ASN A 301 -6.51 18.00 -21.95
C ASN A 301 -5.40 16.94 -21.96
#